data_AF-A0A066U4P1-F1
#
_entry.id   AF-A0A066U4P1-F1
#
_cell.length_a   1.000
_cell.length_b   1.000
_cell.length_c   1.000
_cell.angle_alpha   90.00
_cell.angle_beta   90.00
_cell.angle_gamma   90.00
#
_symmetry.space_group_name_H-M   'P 1'
#
loop_
_entity.id
_entity.type
_entity.pdbx_description
1 polymer ?
#
loop_
_entity_poly.entity_id
_entity_poly.type
_entity_poly.pdbx_seq_one_letter_code
_entity_poly.pdbx_strand_id
1 'polypeptide(L)'
;MQDYLEAAVRDVLTAPEARVDDQVGYAALLLAVSGALDEADRLVTQWLARTERPVTALAADPVRARAWAMLFEARGGRPGWAEGLPPLDLDAEERAHTASLRRPVSDLDGVLPPGPVAEVVKHVAPARPDRVRTALADGDLGLWATLAGPRPDVATPAATRALAPALVAGADPLGLRDWAPACAGALIAALHERYPPELGTWPELIAEIVRLRGHDTATGTAGSLPPPASEPAIRSAELRLGVELPADHREFLRTCDGLPADVVFPRLLGTADLRAKGGVVVLSEPAVLLLSAGHVVEVDPVLGTTVHASFRAALVRHAALLAQAG
;
A
#
# COMPACT_ATOMS: atom_id res chain seq x y z
N MET A 1 4.44 -2.90 -19.40
CA MET A 1 4.36 -2.68 -17.94
C MET A 1 2.98 -2.20 -17.49
N GLN A 2 2.27 -1.41 -18.32
CA GLN A 2 0.86 -1.08 -18.09
C GLN A 2 -0.02 -2.33 -17.88
N ASP A 3 0.09 -3.33 -18.76
CA ASP A 3 -0.67 -4.58 -18.66
C ASP A 3 -0.38 -5.36 -17.37
N TYR A 4 0.85 -5.28 -16.85
CA TYR A 4 1.19 -5.86 -15.56
C TYR A 4 0.49 -5.11 -14.43
N LEU A 5 0.54 -3.77 -14.45
CA LEU A 5 -0.06 -2.94 -13.40
C LEU A 5 -1.57 -3.16 -13.32
N GLU A 6 -2.25 -3.19 -14.46
CA GLU A 6 -3.69 -3.46 -14.53
C GLU A 6 -4.04 -4.85 -13.96
N ALA A 7 -3.26 -5.87 -14.33
CA ALA A 7 -3.44 -7.22 -13.80
C ALA A 7 -3.17 -7.28 -12.29
N ALA A 8 -2.13 -6.59 -11.81
CA ALA A 8 -1.76 -6.54 -10.39
C ALA A 8 -2.81 -5.83 -9.55
N VAL A 9 -3.32 -4.68 -10.01
CA VAL A 9 -4.41 -3.94 -9.35
C VAL A 9 -5.67 -4.79 -9.27
N ARG A 10 -6.04 -5.45 -10.37
CA ARG A 10 -7.19 -6.38 -10.38
C ARG A 10 -6.99 -7.54 -9.38
N ASP A 11 -5.81 -8.16 -9.35
CA ASP A 11 -5.51 -9.24 -8.41
C ASP A 11 -5.63 -8.73 -6.96
N VAL A 12 -5.09 -7.55 -6.65
CA VAL A 12 -5.23 -6.93 -5.31
C VAL A 12 -6.70 -6.68 -4.96
N LEU A 13 -7.51 -6.14 -5.87
CA LEU A 13 -8.92 -5.82 -5.61
C LEU A 13 -9.80 -7.07 -5.42
N THR A 14 -9.54 -8.14 -6.17
CA THR A 14 -10.55 -9.21 -6.36
C THR A 14 -10.08 -10.62 -6.04
N ALA A 15 -8.77 -10.88 -5.96
CA ALA A 15 -8.27 -12.24 -5.78
C ALA A 15 -8.40 -12.74 -4.33
N PRO A 16 -8.32 -14.06 -4.08
CA PRO A 16 -8.24 -14.59 -2.72
C PRO A 16 -7.06 -14.03 -1.93
N GLU A 17 -7.20 -13.97 -0.61
CA GLU A 17 -6.21 -13.43 0.34
C GLU A 17 -4.76 -13.88 0.08
N ALA A 18 -4.52 -15.20 -0.10
CA ALA A 18 -3.17 -15.71 -0.39
C ALA A 18 -2.57 -15.18 -1.71
N ARG A 19 -3.42 -14.90 -2.70
CA ARG A 19 -3.00 -14.34 -3.99
C ARG A 19 -2.67 -12.86 -3.88
N VAL A 20 -3.36 -12.13 -3.00
CA VAL A 20 -3.02 -10.72 -2.69
C VAL A 20 -1.64 -10.65 -2.06
N ASP A 21 -1.35 -11.49 -1.06
CA ASP A 21 -0.05 -11.49 -0.39
C ASP A 21 1.08 -11.82 -1.35
N ASP A 22 0.88 -12.82 -2.21
CA ASP A 22 1.87 -13.18 -3.22
C ASP A 22 2.12 -12.03 -4.20
N GLN A 23 1.05 -11.36 -4.65
CA GLN A 23 1.13 -10.26 -5.59
C GLN A 23 1.79 -9.02 -4.97
N VAL A 24 1.46 -8.68 -3.72
CA VAL A 24 2.09 -7.57 -2.97
C VAL A 24 3.55 -7.89 -2.68
N GLY A 25 3.86 -9.11 -2.23
CA GLY A 25 5.24 -9.54 -1.95
C GLY A 25 6.11 -9.54 -3.21
N TYR A 26 5.57 -9.99 -4.34
CA TYR A 26 6.23 -9.91 -5.63
C TYR A 26 6.45 -8.45 -6.07
N ALA A 27 5.41 -7.61 -5.99
CA ALA A 27 5.49 -6.21 -6.40
C ALA A 27 6.50 -5.44 -5.55
N ALA A 28 6.49 -5.59 -4.23
CA ALA A 28 7.47 -4.97 -3.34
C ALA A 28 8.91 -5.36 -3.71
N LEU A 29 9.15 -6.64 -4.00
CA LEU A 29 10.48 -7.09 -4.41
C LEU A 29 10.87 -6.59 -5.80
N LEU A 30 9.92 -6.47 -6.73
CA LEU A 30 10.14 -5.86 -8.04
C LEU A 30 10.54 -4.39 -7.91
N LEU A 31 9.88 -3.62 -7.03
CA LEU A 31 10.25 -2.23 -6.74
C LEU A 31 11.66 -2.14 -6.15
N ALA A 32 11.98 -3.01 -5.19
CA ALA A 32 13.32 -3.08 -4.59
C ALA A 32 14.41 -3.40 -5.62
N VAL A 33 14.19 -4.40 -6.49
CA VAL A 33 15.14 -4.78 -7.55
C VAL A 33 15.27 -3.71 -8.65
N SER A 34 14.29 -2.83 -8.79
CA SER A 34 14.34 -1.68 -9.71
C SER A 34 14.99 -0.43 -9.08
N GLY A 35 15.59 -0.58 -7.90
CA GLY A 35 16.26 0.49 -7.17
C GLY A 35 15.32 1.47 -6.46
N ALA A 36 14.06 1.08 -6.24
CA ALA A 36 13.03 1.87 -5.55
C ALA A 36 12.68 1.25 -4.19
N LEU A 37 13.69 1.11 -3.31
CA LEU A 37 13.54 0.50 -1.99
C LEU A 37 12.55 1.23 -1.09
N ASP A 38 12.51 2.56 -1.14
CA ASP A 38 11.57 3.34 -0.32
C ASP A 38 10.12 3.06 -0.72
N GLU A 39 9.85 2.85 -2.02
CA GLU A 39 8.51 2.52 -2.50
C GLU A 39 8.12 1.07 -2.20
N ALA A 40 9.11 0.17 -2.17
CA ALA A 40 8.91 -1.18 -1.66
C ALA A 40 8.54 -1.18 -0.17
N ASP A 41 9.28 -0.42 0.65
CA ASP A 41 9.01 -0.26 2.08
C ASP A 41 7.61 0.34 2.31
N ARG A 42 7.28 1.41 1.58
CA ARG A 42 5.97 2.07 1.65
C ARG A 42 4.83 1.11 1.33
N LEU A 43 4.95 0.31 0.26
CA LEU A 43 3.94 -0.68 -0.11
C LEU A 43 3.74 -1.74 0.98
N VAL A 44 4.82 -2.28 1.55
CA VAL A 44 4.74 -3.30 2.61
C VAL A 44 4.14 -2.72 3.89
N THR A 45 4.55 -1.53 4.30
CA THR A 45 4.00 -0.85 5.47
C THR A 45 2.50 -0.61 5.32
N GLN A 46 2.04 -0.16 4.15
CA GLN A 46 0.61 0.03 3.90
C GLN A 46 -0.16 -1.29 3.88
N TRP A 47 0.39 -2.35 3.28
CA TRP A 47 -0.23 -3.68 3.33
C TRP A 47 -0.37 -4.20 4.77
N LEU A 48 0.66 -4.06 5.59
CA LEU A 48 0.61 -4.45 7.01
C LEU A 48 -0.45 -3.67 7.77
N ALA A 49 -0.49 -2.35 7.60
CA ALA A 49 -1.44 -1.49 8.28
C ALA A 49 -2.90 -1.77 7.87
N ARG A 50 -3.13 -2.27 6.65
CA ARG A 50 -4.49 -2.50 6.13
C ARG A 50 -5.01 -3.91 6.35
N THR A 51 -4.11 -4.89 6.37
CA THR A 51 -4.50 -6.29 6.47
C THR A 51 -4.29 -6.85 7.87
N GLU A 52 -3.39 -6.25 8.66
CA GLU A 52 -2.90 -6.76 9.96
C GLU A 52 -2.33 -8.19 9.89
N ARG A 53 -2.06 -8.68 8.67
CA ARG A 53 -1.56 -10.03 8.43
C ARG A 53 -0.06 -10.09 8.73
N PRO A 54 0.46 -11.27 9.10
CA PRO A 54 1.88 -11.40 9.41
C PRO A 54 2.73 -11.17 8.16
N VAL A 55 3.79 -10.38 8.30
CA VAL A 55 4.76 -10.07 7.20
C VAL A 55 5.34 -11.32 6.54
N THR A 56 5.40 -12.45 7.26
CA THR A 56 5.85 -13.74 6.73
C THR A 56 5.01 -14.21 5.54
N ALA A 57 3.76 -13.75 5.40
CA ALA A 57 2.92 -14.05 4.26
C ALA A 57 3.46 -13.46 2.95
N LEU A 58 4.09 -12.28 3.01
CA LEU A 58 4.73 -11.67 1.83
C LEU A 58 5.99 -12.41 1.39
N ALA A 59 6.59 -13.21 2.28
CA ALA A 59 7.83 -13.95 2.09
C ALA A 59 7.66 -15.46 2.36
N ALA A 60 6.49 -16.01 2.02
CA ALA A 60 6.18 -17.43 2.25
C ALA A 60 7.08 -18.37 1.43
N ASP A 61 7.58 -17.89 0.27
CA ASP A 61 8.56 -18.60 -0.54
C ASP A 61 9.98 -18.44 0.05
N PRO A 62 10.76 -19.51 0.24
CA PRO A 62 12.10 -19.44 0.81
C PRO A 62 13.08 -18.54 0.04
N VAL A 63 12.98 -18.48 -1.30
CA VAL A 63 13.86 -17.62 -2.11
C VAL A 63 13.50 -16.16 -1.88
N ARG A 64 12.21 -15.84 -1.77
CA ARG A 64 11.75 -14.49 -1.43
C ARG A 64 12.14 -14.07 -0.01
N ALA A 65 12.06 -14.97 0.96
CA ALA A 65 12.56 -14.72 2.32
C ALA A 65 14.07 -14.42 2.32
N ARG A 66 14.85 -15.22 1.59
CA ARG A 66 16.29 -15.00 1.40
C ARG A 66 16.57 -13.66 0.72
N ALA A 67 15.83 -13.33 -0.33
CA ALA A 67 15.97 -12.06 -1.06
C ALA A 67 15.86 -10.85 -0.13
N TRP A 68 14.82 -10.79 0.70
CA TRP A 68 14.68 -9.72 1.68
C TRP A 68 15.83 -9.69 2.68
N ALA A 69 16.24 -10.85 3.19
CA ALA A 69 17.34 -10.94 4.15
C ALA A 69 18.67 -10.44 3.57
N MET A 70 18.99 -10.78 2.31
CA MET A 70 20.18 -10.29 1.60
C MET A 70 20.13 -8.79 1.34
N LEU A 71 18.96 -8.26 0.96
CA LEU A 71 18.77 -6.81 0.77
C LEU A 71 18.94 -6.03 2.07
N PHE A 72 18.43 -6.54 3.21
CA PHE A 72 18.60 -5.88 4.50
C PHE A 72 20.05 -5.89 4.98
N GLU A 73 20.74 -7.01 4.82
CA GLU A 73 22.17 -7.14 5.11
C GLU A 73 22.97 -6.11 4.30
N ALA A 74 22.70 -6.03 2.99
CA ALA A 74 23.37 -5.07 2.10
C ALA A 74 23.02 -3.60 2.41
N ARG A 75 21.78 -3.32 2.86
CA ARG A 75 21.34 -2.00 3.33
C ARG A 75 21.99 -1.59 4.65
N GLY A 76 22.52 -2.53 5.43
CA GLY A 76 23.06 -2.30 6.76
C GLY A 76 21.99 -2.00 7.82
N GLY A 77 20.72 -2.31 7.53
CA GLY A 77 19.60 -2.01 8.41
C GLY A 77 18.31 -2.68 7.95
N ARG A 78 17.46 -3.01 8.93
CA ARG A 78 16.13 -3.59 8.69
C ARG A 78 15.07 -2.50 8.87
N PRO A 79 14.13 -2.34 7.92
CA PRO A 79 12.97 -1.49 8.14
C PRO A 79 12.09 -2.07 9.25
N GLY A 80 11.33 -1.24 9.95
CA GLY A 80 10.53 -1.67 11.12
C GLY A 80 9.53 -2.79 10.80
N TRP A 81 9.01 -2.84 9.56
CA TRP A 81 8.10 -3.90 9.11
C TRP A 81 8.77 -5.30 9.09
N ALA A 82 10.10 -5.36 8.97
CA ALA A 82 10.83 -6.61 8.81
C ALA A 82 11.10 -7.35 10.15
N GLU A 83 10.73 -6.77 11.30
CA GLU A 83 10.88 -7.40 12.62
C GLU A 83 10.15 -8.74 12.73
N GLY A 84 9.01 -8.89 12.04
CA GLY A 84 8.23 -10.13 12.04
C GLY A 84 8.78 -11.25 11.15
N LEU A 85 9.86 -11.02 10.38
CA LEU A 85 10.46 -12.05 9.53
C LEU A 85 11.46 -12.91 10.32
N PRO A 86 11.39 -14.25 10.18
CA PRO A 86 12.29 -15.15 10.90
C PRO A 86 13.75 -14.88 10.52
N PRO A 87 14.69 -14.98 11.48
CA PRO A 87 16.10 -14.85 11.19
C PRO A 87 16.55 -16.02 10.29
N LEU A 88 17.44 -15.72 9.33
CA LEU A 88 18.04 -16.70 8.43
C LEU A 88 19.56 -16.75 8.64
N ASP A 89 20.14 -17.94 8.52
CA ASP A 89 21.59 -18.11 8.40
C ASP A 89 22.02 -17.75 6.97
N LEU A 90 22.42 -16.49 6.77
CA LEU A 90 22.75 -15.97 5.44
C LEU A 90 23.89 -16.74 4.76
N ASP A 91 24.83 -17.30 5.51
CA ASP A 91 25.95 -18.06 4.95
C ASP A 91 25.51 -19.45 4.48
N ALA A 92 24.59 -20.10 5.20
CA ALA A 92 23.95 -21.34 4.75
C ALA A 92 23.07 -21.10 3.52
N GLU A 93 22.26 -20.03 3.57
CA GLU A 93 21.35 -19.65 2.50
C GLU A 93 22.10 -19.29 1.21
N GLU A 94 23.19 -18.52 1.29
CA GLU A 94 24.03 -18.17 0.12
C GLU A 94 24.68 -19.41 -0.51
N ARG A 95 25.17 -20.35 0.31
CA ARG A 95 25.74 -21.62 -0.19
C ARG A 95 24.70 -22.45 -0.92
N ALA A 96 23.50 -22.58 -0.35
CA ALA A 96 22.38 -23.29 -0.98
C ALA A 96 21.95 -22.61 -2.29
N HIS A 97 21.91 -21.27 -2.30
CA HIS A 97 21.57 -20.48 -3.47
C HIS A 97 22.59 -20.66 -4.60
N THR A 98 23.87 -20.50 -4.31
CA THR A 98 24.96 -20.65 -5.27
C THR A 98 24.96 -22.06 -5.88
N ALA A 99 24.71 -23.09 -5.07
CA ALA A 99 24.58 -24.46 -5.58
C ALA A 99 23.37 -24.61 -6.52
N SER A 100 22.25 -23.96 -6.20
CA SER A 100 21.05 -23.95 -7.05
C SER A 100 21.28 -23.24 -8.38
N LEU A 101 21.95 -22.08 -8.38
CA LEU A 101 22.26 -21.33 -9.61
C LEU A 101 23.15 -22.13 -10.57
N ARG A 102 24.08 -22.92 -10.03
CA ARG A 102 25.00 -23.74 -10.84
C ARG A 102 24.40 -25.08 -11.27
N ARG A 103 23.19 -25.42 -10.81
CA ARG A 103 22.55 -26.68 -11.14
C ARG A 103 22.15 -26.71 -12.63
N PRO A 104 22.64 -27.68 -13.41
CA PRO A 104 22.19 -27.87 -14.80
C PRO A 104 20.68 -28.12 -14.86
N VAL A 105 20.04 -27.62 -15.92
CA VAL A 105 18.61 -27.80 -16.17
C VAL A 105 18.44 -28.83 -17.28
N SER A 106 17.49 -29.74 -17.09
CA SER A 106 17.11 -30.71 -18.11
C SER A 106 16.05 -30.11 -19.03
N ASP A 107 16.17 -30.35 -20.34
CA ASP A 107 15.14 -29.96 -21.31
C ASP A 107 13.80 -30.70 -21.11
N LEU A 108 13.79 -31.71 -20.24
CA LEU A 108 12.60 -32.51 -19.91
C LEU A 108 12.04 -32.18 -18.51
N ASP A 109 12.62 -31.22 -17.79
CA ASP A 109 12.08 -30.75 -16.51
C ASP A 109 10.68 -30.14 -16.72
N GLY A 110 9.67 -30.67 -16.01
CA GLY A 110 8.27 -30.22 -16.11
C GLY A 110 7.49 -30.76 -17.31
N VAL A 111 8.13 -31.50 -18.23
CA VAL A 111 7.46 -32.11 -19.40
C VAL A 111 6.75 -33.41 -19.03
N LEU A 112 7.31 -34.16 -18.08
CA LEU A 112 6.74 -35.42 -17.61
C LEU A 112 6.03 -35.23 -16.26
N PRO A 113 4.87 -35.89 -16.03
CA PRO A 113 4.25 -35.91 -14.71
C PRO A 113 5.20 -36.61 -13.70
N PRO A 114 5.15 -36.22 -12.41
CA PRO A 114 6.02 -36.80 -11.39
C PRO A 114 5.80 -38.32 -11.28
N GLY A 115 6.90 -39.08 -11.28
CA GLY A 115 6.86 -40.54 -11.21
C GLY A 115 8.21 -41.20 -11.53
N PRO A 116 8.29 -42.54 -11.45
CA PRO A 116 9.55 -43.28 -11.62
C PRO A 116 10.24 -43.04 -12.97
N VAL A 117 9.42 -42.86 -14.03
CA VAL A 117 9.92 -42.54 -15.38
C VAL A 117 10.54 -41.14 -15.43
N ALA A 118 9.92 -40.14 -14.79
CA ALA A 118 10.47 -38.80 -14.70
C ALA A 118 11.82 -38.79 -13.95
N GLU A 119 11.96 -39.60 -12.89
CA GLU A 119 13.23 -39.74 -12.17
C GLU A 119 14.33 -40.38 -13.01
N VAL A 120 14.03 -41.45 -13.76
CA VAL A 120 15.03 -42.06 -14.67
C VAL A 120 15.41 -41.08 -15.79
N VAL A 121 14.41 -40.39 -16.38
CA VAL A 121 14.64 -39.43 -17.45
C VAL A 121 15.50 -38.24 -16.99
N LYS A 122 15.34 -37.75 -15.76
CA LYS A 122 16.22 -36.71 -15.18
C LYS A 122 17.70 -37.09 -15.19
N HIS A 123 18.04 -38.38 -15.07
CA HIS A 123 19.42 -38.86 -15.02
C HIS A 123 20.02 -39.12 -16.41
N VAL A 124 19.19 -39.24 -17.45
CA VAL A 124 19.61 -39.62 -18.81
C VAL A 124 19.48 -38.45 -19.79
N ALA A 125 18.58 -37.51 -19.52
CA ALA A 125 18.36 -36.34 -20.37
C ALA A 125 19.62 -35.47 -20.45
N PRO A 126 19.93 -34.90 -21.63
CA PRO A 126 21.00 -33.92 -21.75
C PRO A 126 20.67 -32.72 -20.86
N ALA A 127 21.60 -32.37 -19.98
CA ALA A 127 21.50 -31.22 -19.11
C ALA A 127 22.35 -30.09 -19.67
N ARG A 128 21.79 -28.88 -19.70
CA ARG A 128 22.50 -27.67 -20.14
C ARG A 128 22.52 -26.61 -19.04
N PRO A 129 23.52 -25.71 -19.04
CA PRO A 129 23.48 -24.53 -18.21
C PRO A 129 22.25 -23.69 -18.53
N ASP A 130 21.54 -23.27 -17.48
CA ASP A 130 20.46 -22.30 -17.60
C ASP A 130 21.07 -20.91 -17.76
N ARG A 131 20.82 -20.26 -18.90
CA ARG A 131 21.41 -18.95 -19.23
C ARG A 131 21.07 -17.86 -18.22
N VAL A 132 19.85 -17.89 -17.65
CA VAL A 132 19.41 -16.91 -16.65
C VAL A 132 20.18 -17.13 -15.35
N ARG A 133 20.27 -18.38 -14.89
CA ARG A 133 21.03 -18.71 -13.68
C ARG A 133 22.53 -18.50 -13.83
N THR A 134 23.08 -18.78 -15.01
CA THR A 134 24.49 -18.49 -15.33
C THR A 134 24.77 -17.00 -15.26
N ALA A 135 23.93 -16.15 -15.88
CA ALA A 135 24.08 -14.69 -15.79
C ALA A 135 24.11 -14.21 -14.34
N LEU A 136 23.22 -14.72 -13.49
CA LEU A 136 23.18 -14.37 -12.07
C LEU A 136 24.38 -14.90 -11.29
N ALA A 137 24.84 -16.13 -11.58
CA ALA A 137 26.03 -16.70 -10.95
C ALA A 137 27.31 -15.92 -11.32
N ASP A 138 27.36 -15.34 -12.51
CA ASP A 138 28.47 -14.51 -13.00
C ASP A 138 28.34 -13.04 -12.56
N GLY A 139 27.24 -12.67 -11.89
CA GLY A 139 26.98 -11.32 -11.42
C GLY A 139 26.48 -10.34 -12.50
N ASP A 140 26.06 -10.84 -13.67
CA ASP A 140 25.62 -10.03 -14.80
C ASP A 140 24.11 -9.74 -14.73
N LEU A 141 23.76 -8.70 -13.97
CA LEU A 141 22.38 -8.20 -13.86
C LEU A 141 21.83 -7.67 -15.19
N GLY A 142 22.69 -7.15 -16.07
CA GLY A 142 22.27 -6.65 -17.39
C GLY A 142 21.82 -7.79 -18.29
N LEU A 143 22.64 -8.83 -18.43
CA LEU A 143 22.29 -10.02 -19.18
C LEU A 143 21.05 -10.71 -18.60
N TRP A 144 20.96 -10.84 -17.27
CA TRP A 144 19.75 -11.36 -16.62
C TRP A 144 18.50 -10.59 -17.06
N ALA A 145 18.54 -9.26 -17.03
CA ALA A 145 17.39 -8.44 -17.42
C ALA A 145 17.00 -8.62 -18.89
N THR A 146 17.98 -8.75 -19.80
CA THR A 146 17.70 -9.02 -21.23
C THR A 146 17.07 -10.39 -21.48
N LEU A 147 17.35 -11.36 -20.60
CA LEU A 147 16.80 -12.71 -20.67
C LEU A 147 15.46 -12.84 -19.92
N ALA A 148 15.08 -11.82 -19.15
CA ALA A 148 13.92 -11.88 -18.30
C ALA A 148 12.62 -11.80 -19.12
N GLY A 149 11.64 -12.63 -18.75
CA GLY A 149 10.31 -12.63 -19.37
C GLY A 149 9.43 -11.46 -18.90
N PRO A 150 8.16 -11.42 -19.32
CA PRO A 150 7.22 -10.34 -18.99
C PRO A 150 6.87 -10.24 -17.49
N ARG A 151 7.07 -11.32 -16.73
CA ARG A 151 7.01 -11.35 -15.26
C ARG A 151 8.36 -11.88 -14.75
N PRO A 152 9.38 -11.03 -14.62
CA PRO A 152 10.74 -11.46 -14.29
C PRO A 152 10.78 -12.10 -12.90
N ASP A 153 11.63 -13.12 -12.73
CA ASP A 153 11.97 -13.65 -11.41
C ASP A 153 12.93 -12.68 -10.71
N VAL A 154 12.35 -11.81 -9.88
CA VAL A 154 13.07 -10.80 -9.10
C VAL A 154 13.61 -11.33 -7.77
N ALA A 155 13.15 -12.51 -7.33
CA ALA A 155 13.60 -13.08 -6.07
C ALA A 155 15.00 -13.66 -6.18
N THR A 156 15.28 -14.39 -7.25
CA THR A 156 16.59 -15.02 -7.46
C THR A 156 17.77 -14.01 -7.53
N PRO A 157 17.72 -12.89 -8.28
CA PRO A 157 18.80 -11.89 -8.24
C PRO A 157 18.95 -11.23 -6.86
N ALA A 158 17.84 -10.84 -6.23
CA ALA A 158 17.87 -10.22 -4.90
C ALA A 158 18.37 -11.17 -3.80
N ALA A 159 18.14 -12.47 -3.95
CA ALA A 159 18.63 -13.52 -3.06
C ALA A 159 20.12 -13.84 -3.22
N THR A 160 20.81 -13.21 -4.18
CA THR A 160 22.24 -13.40 -4.42
C THR A 160 23.04 -12.36 -3.65
N ARG A 161 23.81 -12.78 -2.63
CA ARG A 161 24.51 -11.84 -1.73
C ARG A 161 25.45 -10.88 -2.45
N ALA A 162 26.12 -11.33 -3.51
CA ALA A 162 27.03 -10.50 -4.31
C ALA A 162 26.31 -9.38 -5.08
N LEU A 163 25.02 -9.56 -5.41
CA LEU A 163 24.23 -8.61 -6.19
C LEU A 163 23.46 -7.61 -5.31
N ALA A 164 23.15 -8.00 -4.07
CA ALA A 164 22.37 -7.16 -3.15
C ALA A 164 22.95 -5.75 -2.92
N PRO A 165 24.28 -5.54 -2.78
CA PRO A 165 24.84 -4.18 -2.64
C PRO A 165 24.58 -3.28 -3.85
N ALA A 166 24.63 -3.82 -5.07
CA ALA A 166 24.36 -3.06 -6.28
C ALA A 166 22.88 -2.66 -6.35
N LEU A 167 21.97 -3.56 -6.01
CA LEU A 167 20.52 -3.28 -5.96
C LEU A 167 20.20 -2.21 -4.90
N VAL A 168 20.80 -2.30 -3.71
CA VAL A 168 20.66 -1.31 -2.63
C VAL A 168 21.25 0.05 -3.02
N ALA A 169 22.35 0.07 -3.76
CA ALA A 169 22.93 1.29 -4.32
C ALA A 169 22.08 1.91 -5.46
N GLY A 170 20.94 1.29 -5.79
CA GLY A 170 20.07 1.73 -6.86
C GLY A 170 20.57 1.30 -8.24
N ALA A 171 20.96 0.04 -8.42
CA ALA A 171 20.92 -0.54 -9.75
C ALA A 171 19.45 -0.64 -10.21
N ASP A 172 19.19 -0.34 -11.49
CA ASP A 172 17.87 -0.52 -12.10
C ASP A 172 18.01 -1.38 -13.37
N PRO A 173 18.25 -2.70 -13.22
CA PRO A 173 18.48 -3.59 -14.35
C PRO A 173 17.26 -3.70 -15.27
N LEU A 174 16.05 -3.43 -14.77
CA LEU A 174 14.81 -3.52 -15.54
C LEU A 174 14.37 -2.17 -16.16
N GLY A 175 15.02 -1.07 -15.79
CA GLY A 175 14.64 0.28 -16.26
C GLY A 175 13.26 0.72 -15.76
N LEU A 176 12.88 0.33 -14.54
CA LEU A 176 11.54 0.53 -13.98
C LEU A 176 11.48 1.56 -12.85
N ARG A 177 12.59 2.23 -12.52
CA ARG A 177 12.62 3.19 -11.41
C ARG A 177 11.56 4.28 -11.53
N ASP A 178 11.44 4.90 -12.69
CA ASP A 178 10.49 6.01 -12.89
C ASP A 178 9.02 5.53 -12.85
N TRP A 179 8.79 4.23 -13.05
CA TRP A 179 7.48 3.60 -12.96
C TRP A 179 7.12 3.17 -11.53
N ALA A 180 8.12 2.99 -10.66
CA ALA A 180 7.94 2.47 -9.30
C ALA A 180 6.95 3.28 -8.43
N PRO A 181 6.99 4.63 -8.40
CA PRO A 181 6.02 5.41 -7.61
C PRO A 181 4.58 5.22 -8.08
N ALA A 182 4.36 5.16 -9.40
CA ALA A 182 3.05 4.94 -9.98
C ALA A 182 2.51 3.53 -9.64
N CYS A 183 3.38 2.51 -9.71
CA CYS A 183 3.02 1.15 -9.32
C CYS A 183 2.67 1.05 -7.83
N ALA A 184 3.53 1.55 -6.94
CA ALA A 184 3.29 1.51 -5.50
C ALA A 184 2.00 2.27 -5.15
N GLY A 185 1.82 3.47 -5.68
CA GLY A 185 0.62 4.27 -5.45
C GLY A 185 -0.68 3.57 -5.89
N ALA A 186 -0.68 2.96 -7.07
CA ALA A 186 -1.85 2.24 -7.57
C ALA A 186 -2.18 0.98 -6.74
N LEU A 187 -1.16 0.24 -6.29
CA LEU A 187 -1.38 -0.94 -5.43
C LEU A 187 -1.83 -0.54 -4.02
N ILE A 188 -1.29 0.54 -3.45
CA ILE A 188 -1.73 1.09 -2.16
C ILE A 188 -3.18 1.56 -2.26
N ALA A 189 -3.55 2.26 -3.34
CA ALA A 189 -4.93 2.68 -3.58
C ALA A 189 -5.87 1.47 -3.68
N ALA A 190 -5.47 0.42 -4.40
CA ALA A 190 -6.23 -0.83 -4.49
C ALA A 190 -6.39 -1.53 -3.13
N LEU A 191 -5.34 -1.53 -2.28
CA LEU A 191 -5.41 -2.05 -0.92
C LEU A 191 -6.39 -1.26 -0.06
N HIS A 192 -6.40 0.07 -0.16
CA HIS A 192 -7.33 0.91 0.60
C HIS A 192 -8.77 0.75 0.13
N GLU A 193 -8.98 0.49 -1.15
CA GLU A 193 -10.31 0.22 -1.70
C GLU A 193 -10.84 -1.14 -1.20
N ARG A 194 -9.99 -2.16 -1.18
CA ARG A 194 -10.37 -3.50 -0.72
C ARG A 194 -10.53 -3.61 0.79
N TYR A 195 -9.62 -3.01 1.55
CA TYR A 195 -9.59 -3.01 3.00
C TYR A 195 -9.81 -1.58 3.50
N PRO A 196 -11.04 -1.06 3.39
CA PRO A 196 -11.34 0.27 3.90
C PRO A 196 -11.04 0.27 5.41
N PRO A 197 -10.42 1.35 5.94
CA PRO A 197 -10.17 1.40 7.36
C PRO A 197 -11.48 1.32 8.15
N GLU A 198 -11.51 0.45 9.14
CA GLU A 198 -12.51 0.50 10.20
C GLU A 198 -12.18 1.69 11.11
N LEU A 199 -12.53 2.88 10.65
CA LEU A 199 -12.40 4.10 11.47
C LEU A 199 -13.52 4.03 12.50
N GLY A 200 -13.22 3.43 13.66
CA GLY A 200 -14.15 2.95 14.68
C GLY A 200 -15.18 3.98 15.17
N THR A 201 -14.95 4.65 16.29
CA THR A 201 -15.84 5.70 16.82
C THR A 201 -15.54 7.07 16.21
N TRP A 202 -16.41 8.07 16.39
CA TRP A 202 -16.13 9.44 15.94
C TRP A 202 -14.83 10.04 16.50
N PRO A 203 -14.54 9.91 17.82
CA PRO A 203 -13.27 10.37 18.37
C PRO A 203 -12.06 9.75 17.66
N GLU A 204 -12.10 8.46 17.35
CA GLU A 204 -11.02 7.75 16.66
C GLU A 204 -10.84 8.26 15.22
N LEU A 205 -11.94 8.43 14.48
CA LEU A 205 -11.90 8.99 13.13
C LEU A 205 -11.31 10.41 13.11
N ILE A 206 -11.71 11.28 14.04
CA ILE A 206 -11.22 12.66 14.11
C ILE A 206 -9.74 12.67 14.51
N ALA A 207 -9.35 11.88 15.50
CA ALA A 207 -7.96 11.76 15.92
C ALA A 207 -7.06 11.29 14.78
N GLU A 208 -7.52 10.30 14.00
CA GLU A 208 -6.79 9.79 12.85
C GLU A 208 -6.64 10.84 11.75
N ILE A 209 -7.69 11.59 11.43
CA ILE A 209 -7.62 12.69 10.46
C ILE A 209 -6.59 13.75 10.91
N VAL A 210 -6.63 14.16 12.17
CA VAL A 210 -5.67 15.14 12.73
C VAL A 210 -4.23 14.62 12.66
N ARG A 211 -4.02 13.36 13.02
CA ARG A 211 -2.71 12.69 12.95
C ARG A 211 -2.18 12.64 11.53
N LEU A 212 -3.01 12.21 10.57
CA LEU A 212 -2.65 12.15 9.15
C LEU A 212 -2.35 13.52 8.54
N ARG A 213 -2.94 14.59 9.07
CA ARG A 213 -2.64 15.98 8.69
C ARG A 213 -1.31 16.50 9.25
N GLY A 214 -0.54 15.68 9.97
CA GLY A 214 0.71 16.10 10.60
C GLY A 214 0.51 17.12 11.74
N HIS A 215 -0.71 17.26 12.26
CA HIS A 215 -1.00 18.09 13.43
C HIS A 215 -0.64 17.29 14.69
N ASP A 216 0.66 17.12 14.90
CA ASP A 216 1.18 16.45 16.08
C ASP A 216 0.95 17.37 17.31
N THR A 217 0.24 16.88 18.31
CA THR A 217 0.01 17.63 19.56
C THR A 217 1.32 17.84 20.36
N ALA A 218 2.40 17.15 19.98
CA ALA A 218 3.70 17.18 20.63
C ALA A 218 4.60 18.36 20.23
N THR A 219 4.40 19.00 19.07
CA THR A 219 5.29 20.07 18.55
C THR A 219 4.75 21.49 18.77
N GLY A 220 3.70 21.65 19.58
CA GLY A 220 3.29 22.95 20.12
C GLY A 220 2.72 23.97 19.12
N THR A 221 2.49 23.58 17.86
CA THR A 221 1.82 24.41 16.84
C THR A 221 0.57 23.74 16.27
N ALA A 222 -0.03 22.80 17.02
CA ALA A 222 -1.33 22.23 16.69
C ALA A 222 -2.45 23.25 17.00
N GLY A 223 -3.25 23.60 15.99
CA GLY A 223 -4.58 24.15 16.25
C GLY A 223 -5.37 23.13 17.05
N SER A 224 -5.64 23.42 18.32
CA SER A 224 -6.47 22.57 19.17
C SER A 224 -7.79 22.28 18.46
N LEU A 225 -8.22 21.01 18.49
CA LEU A 225 -9.56 20.65 18.02
C LEU A 225 -10.60 21.56 18.69
N PRO A 226 -11.58 22.07 17.94
CA PRO A 226 -12.72 22.76 18.52
C PRO A 226 -13.39 21.91 19.60
N PRO A 227 -13.85 22.51 20.71
CA PRO A 227 -14.55 21.76 21.74
C PRO A 227 -15.85 21.15 21.19
N PRO A 228 -16.34 20.05 21.77
CA PRO A 228 -17.68 19.52 21.52
C PRO A 228 -18.80 20.57 21.56
N ALA A 229 -19.74 20.48 20.62
CA ALA A 229 -20.97 21.25 20.66
C ALA A 229 -21.92 20.73 21.75
N SER A 230 -22.57 21.65 22.45
CA SER A 230 -23.61 21.31 23.42
C SER A 230 -24.96 21.03 22.73
N GLU A 231 -25.82 20.20 23.34
CA GLU A 231 -27.18 19.93 22.83
C GLU A 231 -28.03 21.20 22.59
N PRO A 232 -27.97 22.24 23.44
CA PRO A 232 -28.63 23.51 23.12
C PRO A 232 -28.06 24.21 21.88
N ALA A 233 -26.75 24.14 21.65
CA ALA A 233 -26.10 24.75 20.49
C ALA A 233 -26.53 24.05 19.19
N ILE A 234 -26.56 22.71 19.19
CA ILE A 234 -27.01 21.91 18.04
C ILE A 234 -28.47 22.24 17.71
N ARG A 235 -29.36 22.22 18.71
CA ARG A 235 -30.78 22.57 18.50
C ARG A 235 -30.97 24.00 18.01
N SER A 236 -30.20 24.95 18.52
CA SER A 236 -30.22 26.34 18.06
C SER A 236 -29.80 26.44 16.59
N ALA A 237 -28.78 25.68 16.19
CA ALA A 237 -28.36 25.60 14.79
C ALA A 237 -29.47 25.01 13.91
N GLU A 238 -30.08 23.89 14.27
CA GLU A 238 -31.18 23.26 13.51
C GLU A 238 -32.38 24.21 13.33
N LEU A 239 -32.76 24.93 14.39
CA LEU A 239 -33.82 25.94 14.32
C LEU A 239 -33.48 27.08 13.34
N ARG A 240 -32.23 27.56 13.35
CA ARG A 240 -31.77 28.60 12.44
C ARG A 240 -31.66 28.10 10.99
N LEU A 241 -31.29 26.84 10.79
CA LEU A 241 -31.18 26.22 9.46
C LEU A 241 -32.55 25.85 8.88
N GLY A 242 -33.56 25.67 9.73
CA GLY A 242 -34.90 25.22 9.33
C GLY A 242 -34.96 23.74 8.93
N VAL A 243 -33.94 22.96 9.28
CA VAL A 243 -33.83 21.52 9.00
C VAL A 243 -33.20 20.80 10.18
N GLU A 244 -33.64 19.56 10.45
CA GLU A 244 -32.96 18.68 11.39
C GLU A 244 -31.67 18.14 10.75
N LEU A 245 -30.58 18.12 11.51
CA LEU A 245 -29.33 17.57 11.05
C LEU A 245 -29.38 16.03 11.16
N PRO A 246 -28.83 15.29 10.18
CA PRO A 246 -28.63 13.85 10.28
C PRO A 246 -27.95 13.43 11.58
N ALA A 247 -28.30 12.25 12.07
CA ALA A 247 -27.82 11.76 13.36
C ALA A 247 -26.29 11.67 13.42
N ASP A 248 -25.64 11.26 12.33
CA ASP A 248 -24.19 11.15 12.23
C ASP A 248 -23.49 12.52 12.27
N HIS A 249 -24.07 13.54 11.63
CA HIS A 249 -23.56 14.91 11.72
C HIS A 249 -23.73 15.53 13.11
N ARG A 250 -24.84 15.23 13.81
CA ARG A 250 -25.01 15.64 15.22
C ARG A 250 -23.97 14.98 16.12
N GLU A 251 -23.68 13.70 15.90
CA GLU A 251 -22.66 12.97 16.64
C GLU A 251 -21.25 13.50 16.39
N PHE A 252 -20.94 13.88 15.15
CA PHE A 252 -19.73 14.64 14.83
C PHE A 252 -19.65 15.94 15.65
N LEU A 253 -20.68 16.79 15.63
CA LEU A 253 -20.68 18.06 16.36
C LEU A 253 -20.54 17.86 17.88
N ARG A 254 -21.14 16.80 18.44
CA ARG A 254 -20.94 16.40 19.86
C ARG A 254 -19.53 15.91 20.17
N THR A 255 -18.76 15.54 19.15
CA THR A 255 -17.37 15.12 19.32
C THR A 255 -16.43 16.29 19.08
N CYS A 256 -16.72 17.13 18.08
CA CYS A 256 -15.92 18.28 17.68
C CYS A 256 -16.80 19.30 16.93
N ASP A 257 -16.89 20.53 17.43
CA ASP A 257 -17.74 21.57 16.82
C ASP A 257 -17.08 22.22 15.59
N GLY A 258 -16.95 21.43 14.53
CA GLY A 258 -16.23 21.79 13.30
C GLY A 258 -14.83 21.19 13.25
N LEU A 259 -14.08 21.48 12.18
CA LEU A 259 -12.73 20.96 12.00
C LEU A 259 -11.92 21.98 11.20
N PRO A 260 -10.69 22.34 11.62
CA PRO A 260 -9.82 23.22 10.84
C PRO A 260 -9.57 22.69 9.41
N ALA A 261 -9.30 23.61 8.48
CA ALA A 261 -8.85 23.24 7.14
C ALA A 261 -7.47 22.58 7.19
N ASP A 262 -7.17 21.79 6.15
CA ASP A 262 -5.79 21.39 5.82
C ASP A 262 -5.47 21.81 4.36
N VAL A 263 -4.34 21.33 3.82
CA VAL A 263 -3.89 21.68 2.46
C VAL A 263 -4.86 21.19 1.37
N VAL A 264 -5.56 20.07 1.60
CA VAL A 264 -6.41 19.37 0.62
C VAL A 264 -7.89 19.34 1.00
N PHE A 265 -8.25 19.76 2.21
CA PHE A 265 -9.60 19.64 2.75
C PHE A 265 -10.08 20.94 3.40
N PRO A 266 -11.34 21.35 3.11
CA PRO A 266 -11.86 22.61 3.60
C PRO A 266 -12.05 22.61 5.11
N ARG A 267 -12.18 23.79 5.70
CA ARG A 267 -12.60 23.92 7.10
C ARG A 267 -14.04 23.41 7.22
N LEU A 268 -14.31 22.51 8.15
CA LEU A 268 -15.67 22.10 8.50
C LEU A 268 -16.26 23.11 9.48
N LEU A 269 -17.50 23.50 9.23
CA LEU A 269 -18.20 24.51 10.00
C LEU A 269 -18.78 23.92 11.28
N GLY A 270 -18.61 24.62 12.39
CA GLY A 270 -19.28 24.33 13.65
C GLY A 270 -20.71 24.87 13.69
N THR A 271 -21.44 24.54 14.74
CA THR A 271 -22.83 24.91 14.98
C THR A 271 -23.11 26.39 14.78
N ALA A 272 -22.19 27.27 15.17
CA ALA A 272 -22.31 28.73 15.00
C ALA A 272 -22.25 29.18 13.53
N ASP A 273 -21.46 28.51 12.70
CA ASP A 273 -21.13 28.93 11.33
C ASP A 273 -21.98 28.23 10.26
N LEU A 274 -22.66 27.13 10.60
CA LEU A 274 -23.57 26.43 9.69
C LEU A 274 -24.62 27.38 9.11
N ARG A 275 -24.86 27.24 7.80
CA ARG A 275 -25.82 28.04 7.05
C ARG A 275 -26.54 27.19 6.00
N ALA A 276 -27.79 27.51 5.72
CA ALA A 276 -28.59 26.81 4.72
C ALA A 276 -29.05 27.73 3.60
N LYS A 277 -29.18 27.19 2.38
CA LYS A 277 -29.77 27.87 1.23
C LYS A 277 -30.61 26.87 0.44
N GLY A 278 -31.91 27.14 0.30
CA GLY A 278 -32.82 26.30 -0.49
C GLY A 278 -32.93 24.85 0.03
N GLY A 279 -32.87 24.65 1.35
CA GLY A 279 -32.91 23.31 1.96
C GLY A 279 -31.59 22.52 1.92
N VAL A 280 -30.52 23.13 1.39
CA VAL A 280 -29.16 22.57 1.41
C VAL A 280 -28.35 23.24 2.51
N VAL A 281 -27.75 22.46 3.40
CA VAL A 281 -26.88 22.97 4.46
C VAL A 281 -25.43 22.99 3.96
N VAL A 282 -24.74 24.11 4.13
CA VAL A 282 -23.31 24.25 3.82
C VAL A 282 -22.52 23.77 5.03
N LEU A 283 -21.69 22.75 4.84
CA LEU A 283 -20.92 22.09 5.90
C LEU A 283 -19.48 22.57 6.00
N SER A 284 -18.99 23.32 5.00
CA SER A 284 -17.57 23.68 4.90
C SER A 284 -17.33 25.07 4.34
N GLU A 285 -16.11 25.57 4.57
CA GLU A 285 -15.54 26.75 3.95
C GLU A 285 -14.19 26.43 3.28
N PRO A 286 -14.04 26.62 1.96
CA PRO A 286 -15.06 27.06 0.99
C PRO A 286 -16.25 26.09 0.91
N ALA A 287 -17.39 26.53 0.35
CA ALA A 287 -18.66 25.80 0.33
C ALA A 287 -18.67 24.61 -0.65
N VAL A 288 -17.78 23.65 -0.44
CA VAL A 288 -17.57 22.49 -1.31
C VAL A 288 -18.22 21.21 -0.76
N LEU A 289 -18.46 21.13 0.55
CA LEU A 289 -19.28 20.09 1.18
C LEU A 289 -20.67 20.63 1.53
N LEU A 290 -21.68 19.97 0.96
CA LEU A 290 -23.09 20.35 1.06
C LEU A 290 -23.90 19.15 1.54
N LEU A 291 -24.82 19.38 2.46
CA LEU A 291 -25.74 18.36 2.96
C LEU A 291 -27.14 18.58 2.40
N SER A 292 -27.69 17.54 1.78
CA SER A 292 -29.05 17.54 1.27
C SER A 292 -29.66 16.14 1.37
N ALA A 293 -30.88 16.04 1.92
CA ALA A 293 -31.62 14.78 2.05
C ALA A 293 -30.78 13.62 2.65
N GLY A 294 -29.99 13.91 3.70
CA GLY A 294 -29.13 12.94 4.38
C GLY A 294 -27.85 12.55 3.65
N HIS A 295 -27.65 13.03 2.41
CA HIS A 295 -26.45 12.79 1.62
C HIS A 295 -25.52 13.99 1.67
N VAL A 296 -24.22 13.72 1.56
CA VAL A 296 -23.21 14.77 1.44
C VAL A 296 -22.72 14.83 0.01
N VAL A 297 -22.82 16.00 -0.59
CA VAL A 297 -22.33 16.31 -1.93
C VAL A 297 -21.04 17.08 -1.78
N GLU A 298 -19.97 16.53 -2.32
CA GLU A 298 -18.66 17.15 -2.43
C GLU A 298 -18.47 17.69 -3.84
N VAL A 299 -18.16 18.98 -3.95
CA VAL A 299 -17.99 19.69 -5.22
C VAL A 299 -16.53 20.10 -5.35
N ASP A 300 -15.78 19.35 -6.15
CA ASP A 300 -14.42 19.69 -6.54
C ASP A 300 -14.43 20.37 -7.92
N PRO A 301 -13.84 21.57 -8.07
CA PRO A 301 -13.85 22.30 -9.34
C PRO A 301 -13.03 21.62 -10.46
N VAL A 302 -12.12 20.71 -10.12
CA VAL A 302 -11.24 19.98 -11.05
C VAL A 302 -11.75 18.56 -11.28
N LEU A 303 -12.11 17.85 -10.20
CA LEU A 303 -12.48 16.43 -10.23
C LEU A 303 -13.99 16.18 -10.40
N GLY A 304 -14.81 17.22 -10.28
CA GLY A 304 -16.26 17.15 -10.42
C GLY A 304 -16.98 16.90 -9.09
N THR A 305 -18.15 16.28 -9.16
CA THR A 305 -19.04 16.12 -8.00
C THR A 305 -19.08 14.68 -7.52
N THR A 306 -18.87 14.47 -6.22
CA THR A 306 -18.99 13.17 -5.55
C THR A 306 -20.14 13.20 -4.57
N VAL A 307 -20.92 12.12 -4.49
CA VAL A 307 -22.03 11.99 -3.54
C VAL A 307 -21.71 10.88 -2.55
N HIS A 308 -21.73 11.22 -1.27
CA HIS A 308 -21.50 10.34 -0.15
C HIS A 308 -22.83 10.00 0.53
N ALA A 309 -22.98 8.74 0.95
CA ALA A 309 -24.19 8.25 1.60
C ALA A 309 -24.49 8.92 2.95
N SER A 310 -23.46 9.51 3.59
CA SER A 310 -23.58 10.19 4.88
C SER A 310 -22.40 11.15 5.10
N PHE A 311 -22.46 11.97 6.15
CA PHE A 311 -21.35 12.84 6.53
C PHE A 311 -20.16 12.03 7.05
N ARG A 312 -20.44 10.97 7.80
CA ARG A 312 -19.41 10.02 8.21
C ARG A 312 -18.69 9.40 7.01
N ALA A 313 -19.43 8.97 5.98
CA ALA A 313 -18.84 8.38 4.78
C ALA A 313 -17.88 9.36 4.07
N ALA A 314 -18.25 10.64 3.99
CA ALA A 314 -17.38 11.67 3.43
C ALA A 314 -16.06 11.81 4.22
N LEU A 315 -16.13 11.83 5.56
CA LEU A 315 -14.93 11.93 6.40
C LEU A 315 -14.07 10.66 6.41
N VAL A 316 -14.68 9.49 6.35
CA VAL A 316 -13.96 8.21 6.17
C VAL A 316 -13.21 8.22 4.84
N ARG A 317 -13.86 8.68 3.76
CA ARG A 317 -13.21 8.82 2.44
C ARG A 317 -12.05 9.80 2.50
N HIS A 318 -12.24 10.94 3.16
CA HIS A 318 -11.17 11.93 3.34
C HIS A 318 -9.97 11.35 4.11
N ALA A 319 -10.19 10.66 5.22
CA ALA A 319 -9.13 9.98 5.97
C ALA A 319 -8.39 8.94 5.11
N ALA A 320 -9.13 8.17 4.31
CA ALA A 320 -8.53 7.20 3.38
C ALA A 320 -7.64 7.87 2.33
N LEU A 321 -8.05 9.03 1.79
CA LEU A 321 -7.25 9.80 0.83
C LEU A 321 -5.99 10.40 1.46
N LEU A 322 -6.08 10.95 2.68
CA LEU A 322 -4.92 11.43 3.43
C LEU A 322 -3.90 10.31 3.66
N ALA A 323 -4.38 9.12 4.01
CA ALA A 323 -3.52 7.95 4.20
C ALA A 323 -2.88 7.43 2.90
N GLN A 324 -3.44 7.74 1.72
CA GLN A 324 -2.82 7.43 0.41
C GLN A 324 -1.76 8.46 0.01
N ALA A 325 -1.90 9.70 0.47
CA ALA A 325 -0.97 10.79 0.16
C ALA A 325 0.30 10.77 1.04
N GLY A 326 0.19 10.25 2.27
CA GLY A 326 1.33 9.96 3.15
C GLY A 326 2.13 8.73 2.73
#